data_AF-A0A7R9GRD6-F1
#
_entry.id   AF-A0A7R9GRD6-F1
#
_cell.length_a   1.000
_cell.length_b   1.000
_cell.length_c   1.000
_cell.angle_alpha   90.00
_cell.angle_beta   90.00
_cell.angle_gamma   90.00
#
_symmetry.space_group_name_H-M   'P 1'
#
loop_
_entity.id
_entity.type
_entity.pdbx_description
1 polymer ?
#
loop_
_entity_poly.entity_id
_entity_poly.type
_entity_poly.pdbx_seq_one_letter_code
_entity_poly.pdbx_strand_id
1 'polypeptide(L)'
;MTRSVLYWWARRCAGDRKVKRNFDSLITPATHPSRDKSDCYYINHKYLLRGHTTAHQSELINMGLNNFLVVGDVYRRDEIDNSHYPVFHQADAVRICTQEEVFRHVPNGEALQVFEKSGMRTEDKQQEHTLEATKLMETELKSTLLCLAQSLFGQGLVHRWVATTFPFTHPSWELEVLHKGKWVELLGCGIMEHAILHTGTDRGLIDLNYKLSHALPRTQFALLPHMLSASILSPDLCHGNKPARATSLPDEICAPPPLITQLWLLLLPVSAGASDRIGWAFGVGLERIAMILYDIPDIRLFWSTDSGFLCQFNNKTASDVIKYKAVSIYPQCINDISFWLPEDRLYSPNDFYDLVRNIAGDIVEQISLVDEFVHPKTQRISHCYKLVYRHMEKTLTQEEVNIVHRLIEQAVDKELHGIPQLTRLSKATTLPTHRGTVNIGLAWGPRFAPRLESCAAPKKRIRTICVNWMCAVGSVR
;
A
#
# COMPACT_ATOMS: atom_id res chain seq x y z
N MET A 1 -11.49 29.46 -6.65
CA MET A 1 -10.15 28.99 -6.24
C MET A 1 -10.05 27.49 -6.44
N THR A 2 -9.41 27.05 -7.52
CA THR A 2 -9.12 25.64 -7.80
C THR A 2 -8.09 25.13 -6.77
N ARG A 3 -8.57 24.52 -5.67
CA ARG A 3 -7.68 23.83 -4.72
C ARG A 3 -7.07 22.63 -5.42
N SER A 4 -5.75 22.68 -5.59
CA SER A 4 -4.89 21.70 -6.23
C SER A 4 -5.02 20.33 -5.54
N VAL A 5 -5.32 19.27 -6.30
CA VAL A 5 -5.12 17.90 -5.84
C VAL A 5 -3.61 17.71 -5.73
N LEU A 6 -3.09 17.57 -4.50
CA LEU A 6 -1.68 17.29 -4.31
C LEU A 6 -1.46 15.79 -4.53
N TYR A 7 -0.68 15.47 -5.56
CA TYR A 7 -0.24 14.11 -5.83
C TYR A 7 1.02 13.84 -5.02
N TRP A 8 0.92 12.95 -4.03
CA TRP A 8 2.08 12.54 -3.25
C TRP A 8 2.51 11.14 -3.67
N TRP A 9 3.62 11.06 -4.41
CA TRP A 9 4.26 9.79 -4.69
C TRP A 9 5.11 9.39 -3.48
N ALA A 10 4.65 8.39 -2.74
CA ALA A 10 5.28 7.92 -1.51
C ALA A 10 6.60 7.18 -1.77
N ARG A 11 7.67 7.88 -2.17
CA ARG A 11 8.99 7.26 -2.35
C ARG A 11 9.65 7.04 -1.00
N ARG A 12 9.88 5.76 -0.62
CA ARG A 12 10.80 5.27 0.43
C ARG A 12 11.29 6.35 1.43
N CYS A 13 10.39 7.07 2.10
CA CYS A 13 10.81 8.03 3.10
C CYS A 13 11.07 7.25 4.38
N ALA A 14 12.19 7.52 5.06
CA ALA A 14 12.51 6.82 6.30
C ALA A 14 11.42 6.99 7.39
N GLY A 15 10.61 8.05 7.29
CA GLY A 15 9.44 8.30 8.14
C GLY A 15 8.25 7.37 7.89
N ASP A 16 8.06 6.87 6.66
CA ASP A 16 6.93 6.04 6.22
C ASP A 16 6.91 4.66 6.88
N ARG A 17 8.04 4.29 7.48
CA ARG A 17 8.26 2.96 8.04
C ARG A 17 7.87 2.84 9.51
N LYS A 18 7.39 3.88 10.18
CA LYS A 18 7.09 3.79 11.63
C LYS A 18 5.81 2.99 11.87
N VAL A 19 5.85 2.06 12.83
CA VAL A 19 4.66 1.34 13.35
C VAL A 19 3.54 2.31 13.71
N LYS A 20 3.91 3.44 14.32
CA LYS A 20 2.99 4.54 14.66
C LYS A 20 2.17 5.05 13.47
N ARG A 21 2.76 5.17 12.28
CA ARG A 21 2.07 5.70 11.09
C ARG A 21 1.18 4.65 10.44
N ASN A 22 1.66 3.41 10.39
CA ASN A 22 0.90 2.33 9.76
C ASN A 22 -0.32 1.92 10.61
N PHE A 23 -0.29 2.13 11.92
CA PHE A 23 -1.35 1.63 12.80
C PHE A 23 -1.85 2.66 13.82
N ASP A 24 -0.97 3.19 14.69
CA ASP A 24 -1.43 4.00 15.84
C ASP A 24 -2.12 5.31 15.41
N SER A 25 -1.63 5.97 14.35
CA SER A 25 -2.23 7.20 13.82
C SER A 25 -3.55 6.98 13.10
N LEU A 26 -3.86 5.72 12.80
CA LEU A 26 -5.11 5.23 12.24
C LEU A 26 -5.97 4.54 13.31
N ILE A 27 -5.67 4.80 14.59
CA ILE A 27 -6.37 4.27 15.77
C ILE A 27 -6.53 2.74 15.80
N THR A 28 -5.73 2.01 15.03
CA THR A 28 -5.71 0.56 15.03
C THR A 28 -5.25 0.05 16.41
N PRO A 29 -6.00 -0.81 17.11
CA PRO A 29 -5.60 -1.32 18.42
C PRO A 29 -4.27 -2.08 18.41
N ALA A 30 -3.54 -2.08 19.52
CA ALA A 30 -2.27 -2.81 19.64
C ALA A 30 -2.43 -4.34 19.51
N THR A 31 -3.61 -4.86 19.85
CA THR A 31 -3.99 -6.28 19.75
C THR A 31 -4.66 -6.63 18.41
N HIS A 32 -4.70 -5.70 17.46
CA HIS A 32 -5.39 -5.93 16.19
C HIS A 32 -4.59 -6.91 15.31
N PRO A 33 -5.24 -7.93 14.71
CA PRO A 33 -4.56 -8.97 13.92
C PRO A 33 -3.69 -8.42 12.78
N SER A 34 -4.08 -7.29 12.17
CA SER A 34 -3.27 -6.66 11.11
C SER A 34 -1.87 -6.21 11.55
N ARG A 35 -1.57 -6.21 12.86
CA ARG A 35 -0.22 -5.97 13.38
C ARG A 35 0.63 -7.23 13.48
N ASP A 36 0.08 -8.40 13.21
CA ASP A 36 0.76 -9.66 13.41
C ASP A 36 2.01 -9.76 12.54
N LYS A 37 3.05 -10.37 13.11
CA LYS A 37 4.32 -10.56 12.41
C LYS A 37 4.19 -11.51 11.22
N SER A 38 3.16 -12.35 11.21
CA SER A 38 2.84 -13.22 10.08
C SER A 38 2.46 -12.41 8.85
N ASP A 39 1.89 -11.21 9.00
CA ASP A 39 1.22 -10.48 7.90
C ASP A 39 2.01 -9.24 7.46
N CYS A 40 2.92 -8.76 8.31
CA CYS A 40 3.68 -7.53 8.11
C CYS A 40 5.20 -7.76 8.08
N TYR A 41 5.88 -7.08 7.16
CA TYR A 41 7.35 -7.05 7.12
C TYR A 41 7.93 -6.04 8.12
N TYR A 42 8.11 -6.47 9.36
CA TYR A 42 8.79 -5.68 10.39
C TYR A 42 10.31 -5.66 10.18
N ILE A 43 10.91 -4.46 10.18
CA ILE A 43 12.36 -4.26 10.23
C ILE A 43 12.84 -4.40 11.70
N ASN A 44 12.05 -3.88 12.64
CA ASN A 44 12.20 -4.03 14.08
C ASN A 44 10.90 -3.59 14.78
N HIS A 45 10.90 -3.57 16.12
CA HIS A 45 9.73 -3.17 16.92
C HIS A 45 9.20 -1.75 16.64
N LYS A 46 10.01 -0.88 16.02
CA LYS A 46 9.65 0.52 15.73
C LYS A 46 9.37 0.77 14.25
N TYR A 47 9.93 -0.06 13.37
CA TYR A 47 9.86 0.13 11.93
C TYR A 47 9.38 -1.11 11.18
N LEU A 48 8.48 -0.94 10.22
CA LEU A 48 8.03 -1.93 9.24
C LEU A 48 8.00 -1.34 7.82
N LEU A 49 7.91 -2.18 6.80
CA LEU A 49 7.47 -1.75 5.47
C LEU A 49 5.96 -1.53 5.52
N ARG A 50 5.46 -0.40 4.99
CA ARG A 50 4.03 -0.04 5.08
C ARG A 50 3.14 -1.11 4.45
N GLY A 51 2.09 -1.51 5.16
CA GLY A 51 1.10 -2.49 4.69
C GLY A 51 -0.01 -1.88 3.82
N HIS A 52 -0.13 -0.55 3.84
CA HIS A 52 -1.13 0.19 3.06
C HIS A 52 -0.77 1.68 2.92
N THR A 53 -1.29 2.34 1.86
CA THR A 53 -1.08 3.78 1.62
C THR A 53 -1.79 4.68 2.63
N THR A 54 -2.78 4.16 3.35
CA THR A 54 -3.49 4.85 4.45
C THR A 54 -2.55 5.34 5.55
N ALA A 55 -1.35 4.73 5.68
CA ALA A 55 -0.31 5.15 6.63
C ALA A 55 0.14 6.62 6.47
N HIS A 56 -0.21 7.27 5.36
CA HIS A 56 0.11 8.66 5.06
C HIS A 56 -1.01 9.65 5.40
N GLN A 57 -2.24 9.19 5.66
CA GLN A 57 -3.39 10.07 5.82
C GLN A 57 -3.20 11.07 6.95
N SER A 58 -2.88 10.59 8.17
CA SER A 58 -2.74 11.48 9.32
C SER A 58 -1.64 12.52 9.14
N GLU A 59 -0.53 12.19 8.45
CA GLU A 59 0.53 13.16 8.17
C GLU A 59 0.07 14.24 7.18
N LEU A 60 -0.55 13.85 6.08
CA LEU A 60 -1.02 14.77 5.05
C LEU A 60 -2.16 15.67 5.55
N ILE A 61 -3.03 15.14 6.40
CA ILE A 61 -4.08 15.92 7.09
C ILE A 61 -3.45 16.95 8.02
N ASN A 62 -2.44 16.56 8.80
CA ASN A 62 -1.72 17.48 9.69
C ASN A 62 -0.94 18.56 8.94
N MET A 63 -0.59 18.33 7.67
CA MET A 63 -0.05 19.35 6.76
C MET A 63 -1.11 20.33 6.24
N GLY A 64 -2.39 20.17 6.61
CA GLY A 64 -3.50 21.03 6.20
C GLY A 64 -4.12 20.68 4.86
N LEU A 65 -3.87 19.46 4.33
CA LEU A 65 -4.42 19.02 3.06
C LEU A 65 -5.84 18.48 3.23
N ASN A 66 -6.80 19.06 2.50
CA ASN A 66 -8.20 18.62 2.51
C ASN A 66 -8.51 17.58 1.44
N ASN A 67 -7.74 17.54 0.34
CA ASN A 67 -7.97 16.65 -0.79
C ASN A 67 -6.63 16.17 -1.31
N PHE A 68 -6.36 14.88 -1.27
CA PHE A 68 -5.10 14.33 -1.73
C PHE A 68 -5.23 12.89 -2.19
N LEU A 69 -4.29 12.51 -3.08
CA LEU A 69 -4.11 11.15 -3.54
C LEU A 69 -2.70 10.68 -3.14
N VAL A 70 -2.63 9.48 -2.60
CA VAL A 70 -1.37 8.81 -2.26
C VAL A 70 -1.27 7.56 -3.10
N VAL A 71 -0.23 7.49 -3.93
CA VAL A 71 0.04 6.29 -4.72
C VAL A 71 1.41 5.75 -4.35
N GLY A 72 1.49 4.45 -4.08
CA GLY A 72 2.74 3.83 -3.67
C GLY A 72 2.70 2.32 -3.61
N ASP A 73 3.89 1.74 -3.63
CA ASP A 73 4.15 0.35 -3.29
C ASP A 73 3.86 0.08 -1.81
N VAL A 74 3.21 -1.03 -1.51
CA VAL A 74 2.88 -1.52 -0.17
C VAL A 74 3.32 -2.98 -0.06
N TYR A 75 3.52 -3.43 1.17
CA TYR A 75 4.22 -4.67 1.47
C TYR A 75 3.43 -5.51 2.45
N ARG A 76 3.13 -6.75 2.09
CA ARG A 76 2.41 -7.71 2.95
C ARG A 76 3.02 -9.09 2.82
N ARG A 77 3.07 -9.81 3.93
CA ARG A 77 3.36 -11.24 3.94
C ARG A 77 2.04 -11.95 3.68
N ASP A 78 1.99 -12.75 2.63
CA ASP A 78 0.74 -13.29 2.13
C ASP A 78 0.98 -14.63 1.40
N GLU A 79 -0.09 -15.28 0.98
CA GLU A 79 -0.01 -16.52 0.23
C GLU A 79 0.72 -16.35 -1.12
N ILE A 80 1.15 -17.49 -1.69
CA ILE A 80 1.73 -17.54 -3.04
C ILE A 80 0.69 -18.14 -3.97
N ASP A 81 0.03 -17.27 -4.72
CA ASP A 81 -0.88 -17.63 -5.81
C ASP A 81 -0.82 -16.55 -6.93
N ASN A 82 -1.76 -16.62 -7.88
CA ASN A 82 -1.80 -15.72 -9.02
C ASN A 82 -2.37 -14.31 -8.72
N SER A 83 -2.86 -14.08 -7.50
CA SER A 83 -3.49 -12.84 -7.05
C SER A 83 -2.74 -12.16 -5.90
N HIS A 84 -1.83 -12.87 -5.23
CA HIS A 84 -1.04 -12.38 -4.10
C HIS A 84 0.45 -12.26 -4.46
N TYR A 85 1.03 -11.11 -4.14
CA TYR A 85 2.46 -10.85 -4.29
C TYR A 85 2.95 -10.01 -3.11
N PRO A 86 4.17 -10.26 -2.58
CA PRO A 86 4.67 -9.58 -1.37
C PRO A 86 4.74 -8.05 -1.46
N VAL A 87 4.81 -7.54 -2.69
CA VAL A 87 4.80 -6.11 -3.01
C VAL A 87 3.72 -5.87 -4.05
N PHE A 88 2.86 -4.91 -3.81
CA PHE A 88 1.86 -4.46 -4.78
C PHE A 88 1.63 -2.96 -4.60
N HIS A 89 0.76 -2.35 -5.40
CA HIS A 89 0.56 -0.92 -5.39
C HIS A 89 -0.86 -0.57 -4.94
N GLN A 90 -0.95 0.45 -4.10
CA GLN A 90 -2.22 1.04 -3.72
C GLN A 90 -2.31 2.49 -4.13
N ALA A 91 -3.53 2.94 -4.35
CA ALA A 91 -3.89 4.35 -4.41
C ALA A 91 -4.92 4.65 -3.32
N ASP A 92 -4.59 5.53 -2.40
CA ASP A 92 -5.51 6.10 -1.41
C ASP A 92 -5.98 7.47 -1.86
N ALA A 93 -7.23 7.77 -1.58
CA ALA A 93 -7.80 9.11 -1.71
C ALA A 93 -8.45 9.54 -0.40
N VAL A 94 -8.26 10.80 -0.05
CA VAL A 94 -8.93 11.44 1.08
C VAL A 94 -9.58 12.73 0.59
N ARG A 95 -10.82 12.95 1.04
CA ARG A 95 -11.54 14.19 0.89
C ARG A 95 -12.14 14.62 2.21
N ILE A 96 -11.84 15.84 2.62
CA ILE A 96 -12.26 16.46 3.87
C ILE A 96 -13.00 17.76 3.54
N CYS A 97 -14.15 17.95 4.18
CA CYS A 97 -15.08 19.04 3.91
C CYS A 97 -15.43 19.84 5.15
N THR A 98 -15.58 21.15 4.95
CA THR A 98 -16.27 22.01 5.93
C THR A 98 -17.77 21.77 5.92
N GLN A 99 -18.45 22.28 6.93
CA GLN A 99 -19.90 22.30 7.00
C GLN A 99 -20.55 22.93 5.77
N GLU A 100 -20.04 24.08 5.32
CA GLU A 100 -20.57 24.76 4.13
C GLU A 100 -20.37 23.92 2.86
N GLU A 101 -19.30 23.14 2.79
CA GLU A 101 -19.03 22.24 1.66
C GLU A 101 -19.98 21.04 1.66
N VAL A 102 -20.27 20.45 2.83
CA VAL A 102 -21.21 19.32 2.98
C VAL A 102 -22.63 19.72 2.59
N PHE A 103 -23.10 20.88 3.06
CA PHE A 103 -24.49 21.31 2.88
C PHE A 103 -24.71 22.27 1.72
N ARG A 104 -23.71 22.50 0.86
CA ARG A 104 -23.76 23.49 -0.24
C ARG A 104 -24.98 23.39 -1.14
N HIS A 105 -25.43 22.16 -1.40
CA HIS A 105 -26.55 21.87 -2.31
C HIS A 105 -27.85 21.53 -1.57
N VAL A 106 -27.87 21.71 -0.25
CA VAL A 106 -29.05 21.45 0.59
C VAL A 106 -29.79 22.76 0.82
N PRO A 107 -31.08 22.87 0.47
CA PRO A 107 -31.89 24.03 0.80
C PRO A 107 -31.87 24.29 2.31
N ASN A 108 -31.62 25.54 2.72
CA ASN A 108 -31.43 25.94 4.13
C ASN A 108 -30.29 25.18 4.85
N GLY A 109 -29.26 24.74 4.11
CA GLY A 109 -28.12 24.00 4.64
C GLY A 109 -27.32 24.72 5.72
N GLU A 110 -27.39 26.06 5.79
CA GLU A 110 -26.72 26.86 6.83
C GLU A 110 -27.24 26.56 8.25
N ALA A 111 -28.47 26.06 8.38
CA ALA A 111 -29.04 25.66 9.66
C ALA A 111 -28.60 24.26 10.12
N LEU A 112 -28.04 23.45 9.21
CA LEU A 112 -27.59 22.09 9.50
C LEU A 112 -26.18 22.11 10.09
N GLN A 113 -25.89 21.10 10.91
CA GLN A 113 -24.60 20.94 11.56
C GLN A 113 -23.97 19.61 11.16
N VAL A 114 -22.65 19.59 11.00
CA VAL A 114 -21.92 18.33 10.77
C VAL A 114 -21.79 17.54 12.07
N PHE A 115 -21.72 18.24 13.20
CA PHE A 115 -21.45 17.66 14.51
C PHE A 115 -22.63 17.81 15.47
N GLU A 116 -22.85 16.78 16.28
CA GLU A 116 -23.82 16.80 17.37
C GLU A 116 -23.13 16.57 18.72
N LYS A 117 -23.72 17.11 19.78
CA LYS A 117 -23.24 16.88 21.15
C LYS A 117 -23.97 15.68 21.73
N SER A 118 -23.22 14.78 22.37
CA SER A 118 -23.77 13.60 23.06
C SER A 118 -24.50 12.62 22.13
N GLY A 119 -24.09 12.54 20.87
CA GLY A 119 -24.60 11.54 19.94
C GLY A 119 -24.19 10.12 20.34
N MET A 120 -24.89 9.13 19.80
CA MET A 120 -24.52 7.72 19.93
C MET A 120 -23.95 7.19 18.62
N ARG A 121 -22.95 6.31 18.73
CA ARG A 121 -22.46 5.54 17.59
C ARG A 121 -23.52 4.50 17.21
N THR A 122 -23.90 4.48 15.94
CA THR A 122 -24.84 3.49 15.37
C THR A 122 -24.18 2.79 14.19
N GLU A 123 -24.86 1.86 13.52
CA GLU A 123 -24.38 1.27 12.27
C GLU A 123 -24.16 2.33 11.18
N ASP A 124 -24.95 3.40 11.20
CA ASP A 124 -24.96 4.43 10.16
C ASP A 124 -24.02 5.61 10.41
N LYS A 125 -23.55 5.84 11.65
CA LYS A 125 -22.77 7.04 11.99
C LYS A 125 -21.89 6.90 13.23
N GLN A 126 -20.88 7.76 13.32
CA GLN A 126 -20.08 7.98 14.53
C GLN A 126 -20.84 8.84 15.56
N GLN A 127 -20.39 8.79 16.81
CA GLN A 127 -21.02 9.49 17.92
C GLN A 127 -20.95 11.02 17.81
N GLU A 128 -19.92 11.58 17.16
CA GLU A 128 -19.79 13.02 16.96
C GLU A 128 -20.51 13.54 15.72
N HIS A 129 -20.83 12.68 14.76
CA HIS A 129 -21.42 13.08 13.47
C HIS A 129 -22.94 13.06 13.49
N THR A 130 -23.56 14.05 12.85
CA THR A 130 -24.99 14.02 12.55
C THR A 130 -25.29 12.97 11.48
N LEU A 131 -26.50 12.41 11.50
CA LEU A 131 -26.90 11.42 10.50
C LEU A 131 -26.97 12.06 9.10
N GLU A 132 -27.42 13.30 9.02
CA GLU A 132 -27.56 14.08 7.79
C GLU A 132 -26.21 14.27 7.10
N ALA A 133 -25.19 14.73 7.83
CA ALA A 133 -23.85 14.90 7.28
C ALA A 133 -23.25 13.56 6.84
N THR A 134 -23.46 12.51 7.64
CA THR A 134 -22.95 11.17 7.35
C THR A 134 -23.56 10.61 6.07
N LYS A 135 -24.88 10.73 5.88
CA LYS A 135 -25.58 10.24 4.68
C LYS A 135 -25.24 11.03 3.42
N LEU A 136 -25.02 12.33 3.52
CA LEU A 136 -24.53 13.15 2.40
C LEU A 136 -23.12 12.74 1.99
N MET A 137 -22.21 12.58 2.95
CA MET A 137 -20.82 12.17 2.68
C MET A 137 -20.74 10.73 2.16
N GLU A 138 -21.58 9.83 2.68
CA GLU A 138 -21.73 8.45 2.18
C GLU A 138 -22.18 8.46 0.71
N THR A 139 -23.22 9.23 0.39
CA THR A 139 -23.77 9.33 -0.97
C THR A 139 -22.71 9.85 -1.92
N GLU A 140 -22.00 10.92 -1.54
CA GLU A 140 -20.93 11.48 -2.36
C GLU A 140 -19.79 10.49 -2.60
N LEU A 141 -19.32 9.80 -1.53
CA LEU A 141 -18.27 8.79 -1.63
C LEU A 141 -18.68 7.66 -2.58
N LYS A 142 -19.85 7.06 -2.35
CA LYS A 142 -20.34 5.93 -3.15
C LYS A 142 -20.59 6.33 -4.60
N SER A 143 -21.16 7.50 -4.86
CA SER A 143 -21.36 8.02 -6.22
C SER A 143 -20.03 8.29 -6.93
N THR A 144 -19.05 8.87 -6.23
CA THR A 144 -17.70 9.12 -6.79
C THR A 144 -17.01 7.81 -7.19
N LEU A 145 -17.04 6.82 -6.30
CA LEU A 145 -16.41 5.53 -6.52
C LEU A 145 -17.12 4.69 -7.60
N LEU A 146 -18.45 4.73 -7.63
CA LEU A 146 -19.20 4.08 -8.69
C LEU A 146 -18.93 4.74 -10.05
N CYS A 147 -18.89 6.07 -10.12
CA CYS A 147 -18.54 6.79 -11.34
C CYS A 147 -17.12 6.43 -11.81
N LEU A 148 -16.15 6.38 -10.88
CA LEU A 148 -14.79 5.92 -11.18
C LEU A 148 -14.80 4.48 -11.74
N ALA A 149 -15.49 3.55 -11.08
CA ALA A 149 -15.56 2.17 -11.54
C ALA A 149 -16.24 2.05 -12.91
N GLN A 150 -17.34 2.75 -13.15
CA GLN A 150 -18.03 2.79 -14.45
C GLN A 150 -17.18 3.45 -15.54
N SER A 151 -16.35 4.43 -15.20
CA SER A 151 -15.42 5.04 -16.16
C SER A 151 -14.33 4.06 -16.62
N LEU A 152 -13.93 3.13 -15.75
CA LEU A 152 -12.90 2.13 -16.03
C LEU A 152 -13.48 0.87 -16.72
N PHE A 153 -14.60 0.36 -16.21
CA PHE A 153 -15.16 -0.93 -16.62
C PHE A 153 -16.38 -0.83 -17.54
N GLY A 154 -16.90 0.39 -17.76
CA GLY A 154 -18.09 0.66 -18.55
C GLY A 154 -19.38 0.78 -17.71
N GLN A 155 -20.42 1.35 -18.33
CA GLN A 155 -21.70 1.66 -17.66
C GLN A 155 -22.51 0.42 -17.23
N GLY A 156 -22.27 -0.74 -17.88
CA GLY A 156 -22.94 -2.01 -17.57
C GLY A 156 -22.35 -2.77 -16.38
N LEU A 157 -21.54 -2.13 -15.54
CA LEU A 157 -20.85 -2.75 -14.42
C LEU A 157 -21.86 -3.27 -13.37
N VAL A 158 -21.91 -4.59 -13.21
CA VAL A 158 -22.63 -5.24 -12.12
C VAL A 158 -21.78 -5.16 -10.86
N HIS A 159 -22.30 -4.50 -9.82
CA HIS A 159 -21.58 -4.19 -8.60
C HIS A 159 -22.48 -4.34 -7.36
N ARG A 160 -21.87 -4.43 -6.18
CA ARG A 160 -22.55 -4.35 -4.88
C ARG A 160 -21.67 -3.67 -3.84
N TRP A 161 -22.32 -3.04 -2.86
CA TRP A 161 -21.66 -2.51 -1.67
C TRP A 161 -21.79 -3.54 -0.54
N VAL A 162 -20.68 -3.90 0.08
CA VAL A 162 -20.63 -4.81 1.22
C VAL A 162 -20.23 -4.01 2.46
N ALA A 163 -21.02 -4.07 3.52
CA ALA A 163 -20.65 -3.45 4.79
C ALA A 163 -19.46 -4.21 5.39
N THR A 164 -18.45 -3.48 5.87
CA THR A 164 -17.22 -4.03 6.44
C THR A 164 -16.80 -3.19 7.65
N THR A 165 -15.65 -3.49 8.25
CA THR A 165 -15.12 -2.74 9.39
C THR A 165 -13.64 -2.46 9.21
N PHE A 166 -13.27 -1.19 9.30
CA PHE A 166 -11.88 -0.76 9.40
C PHE A 166 -11.70 0.06 10.69
N PRO A 167 -10.54 -0.01 11.36
CA PRO A 167 -10.30 0.79 12.56
C PRO A 167 -10.38 2.31 12.32
N PHE A 168 -10.14 2.77 11.11
CA PHE A 168 -9.98 4.18 10.75
C PHE A 168 -11.15 4.80 9.98
N THR A 169 -12.21 4.03 9.72
CA THR A 169 -13.43 4.54 9.10
C THR A 169 -14.69 3.92 9.73
N HIS A 170 -15.75 4.71 9.84
CA HIS A 170 -17.07 4.26 10.25
C HIS A 170 -18.17 5.24 9.82
N PRO A 171 -19.25 4.78 9.17
CA PRO A 171 -19.42 3.45 8.58
C PRO A 171 -18.39 3.15 7.47
N SER A 172 -18.22 1.85 7.16
CA SER A 172 -17.23 1.33 6.22
C SER A 172 -17.86 0.37 5.20
N TRP A 173 -17.36 0.41 3.96
CA TRP A 173 -17.84 -0.43 2.87
C TRP A 173 -16.72 -0.88 1.94
N GLU A 174 -16.93 -2.04 1.33
CA GLU A 174 -16.19 -2.53 0.18
C GLU A 174 -17.06 -2.44 -1.08
N LEU A 175 -16.46 -2.05 -2.20
CA LEU A 175 -17.10 -2.12 -3.51
C LEU A 175 -16.65 -3.41 -4.20
N GLU A 176 -17.59 -4.31 -4.45
CA GLU A 176 -17.33 -5.53 -5.21
C GLU A 176 -17.97 -5.47 -6.60
N VAL A 177 -17.29 -6.06 -7.58
CA VAL A 177 -17.79 -6.19 -8.95
C VAL A 177 -17.89 -7.64 -9.37
N LEU A 178 -18.87 -7.96 -10.21
CA LEU A 178 -19.01 -9.29 -10.77
C LEU A 178 -18.08 -9.43 -11.98
N HIS A 179 -17.02 -10.21 -11.81
CA HIS A 179 -16.06 -10.53 -12.87
C HIS A 179 -16.01 -12.04 -13.10
N LYS A 180 -16.27 -12.47 -14.34
CA LYS A 180 -16.26 -13.90 -14.74
C LYS A 180 -17.07 -14.82 -13.79
N GLY A 181 -18.23 -14.34 -13.37
CA GLY A 181 -19.15 -15.07 -12.48
C GLY A 181 -18.74 -15.11 -11.01
N LYS A 182 -17.70 -14.38 -10.60
CA LYS A 182 -17.26 -14.26 -9.21
C LYS A 182 -17.32 -12.81 -8.75
N TRP A 183 -17.71 -12.60 -7.50
CA TRP A 183 -17.61 -11.29 -6.85
C TRP A 183 -16.15 -11.04 -6.47
N VAL A 184 -15.64 -9.88 -6.86
CA VAL A 184 -14.26 -9.47 -6.58
C VAL A 184 -14.29 -8.07 -5.96
N GLU A 185 -13.77 -7.96 -4.74
CA GLU A 185 -13.53 -6.69 -4.06
C GLU A 185 -12.56 -5.83 -4.86
N LEU A 186 -12.95 -4.62 -5.24
CA LEU A 186 -12.09 -3.64 -5.91
C LEU A 186 -11.37 -2.72 -4.93
N LEU A 187 -12.08 -2.26 -3.90
CA LEU A 187 -11.61 -1.23 -2.97
C LEU A 187 -12.38 -1.28 -1.65
N GLY A 188 -11.74 -0.77 -0.60
CA GLY A 188 -12.33 -0.47 0.69
C GLY A 188 -12.44 1.04 0.90
N CYS A 189 -13.49 1.49 1.59
CA CYS A 189 -13.77 2.90 1.81
C CYS A 189 -14.62 3.13 3.06
N GLY A 190 -14.75 4.39 3.47
CA GLY A 190 -15.69 4.78 4.53
C GLY A 190 -15.57 6.23 4.94
N ILE A 191 -16.41 6.61 5.91
CA ILE A 191 -16.33 7.92 6.55
C ILE A 191 -15.20 7.88 7.58
N MET A 192 -14.25 8.80 7.50
CA MET A 192 -13.06 8.79 8.36
C MET A 192 -13.43 8.92 9.83
N GLU A 193 -12.77 8.13 10.68
CA GLU A 193 -12.91 8.25 12.14
C GLU A 193 -12.50 9.66 12.58
N HIS A 194 -13.42 10.35 13.28
CA HIS A 194 -13.25 11.76 13.63
C HIS A 194 -12.01 11.99 14.50
N ALA A 195 -11.67 11.00 15.34
CA ALA A 195 -10.45 10.98 16.13
C ALA A 195 -9.17 11.18 15.29
N ILE A 196 -9.12 10.69 14.05
CA ILE A 196 -7.96 10.86 13.15
C ILE A 196 -7.83 12.32 12.72
N LEU A 197 -8.95 12.99 12.46
CA LEU A 197 -9.02 14.40 12.06
C LEU A 197 -8.58 15.33 13.20
N HIS A 198 -8.79 14.93 14.46
CA HIS A 198 -8.33 15.66 15.65
C HIS A 198 -6.81 15.62 15.88
N THR A 199 -6.07 14.66 15.32
CA THR A 199 -4.69 14.34 15.75
C THR A 199 -3.62 15.43 15.54
N GLY A 200 -4.01 16.65 15.18
CA GLY A 200 -3.13 17.81 15.12
C GLY A 200 -3.25 18.83 16.27
N THR A 201 -4.38 18.93 16.95
CA THR A 201 -4.64 20.09 17.83
C THR A 201 -3.92 20.03 19.18
N ASP A 202 -3.72 18.85 19.78
CA ASP A 202 -3.20 18.76 21.16
C ASP A 202 -1.68 18.52 21.27
N ARG A 203 -1.04 17.95 20.24
CA ARG A 203 0.40 17.64 20.28
C ARG A 203 1.29 18.74 19.70
N GLY A 204 0.74 19.65 18.90
CA GLY A 204 1.50 20.75 18.29
C GLY A 204 2.01 21.78 19.30
N LEU A 205 1.22 22.10 20.33
CA LEU A 205 1.61 23.07 21.36
C LEU A 205 2.76 22.56 22.25
N ILE A 206 2.78 21.27 22.57
CA ILE A 206 3.82 20.66 23.42
C ILE A 206 5.16 20.57 22.66
N ASP A 207 5.13 20.17 21.38
CA ASP A 207 6.34 20.03 20.56
C ASP A 207 6.92 21.40 20.14
N LEU A 208 6.07 22.42 19.98
CA LEU A 208 6.52 23.80 19.70
C LEU A 208 7.22 24.41 20.92
N ASN A 209 6.66 24.25 22.14
CA ASN A 209 7.29 24.75 23.36
C ASN A 209 8.62 24.02 23.65
N TYR A 210 8.69 22.72 23.35
CA TYR A 210 9.91 21.92 23.47
C TYR A 210 10.99 22.36 22.45
N LYS A 211 10.60 22.58 21.18
CA LYS A 211 11.53 23.05 20.13
C LYS A 211 11.99 24.48 20.36
N LEU A 212 11.11 25.39 20.77
CA LEU A 212 11.46 26.78 21.06
C LEU A 212 12.41 26.87 22.26
N SER A 213 12.14 26.14 23.35
CA SER A 213 13.00 26.14 24.55
C SER A 213 14.41 25.60 24.34
N HIS A 214 14.65 24.83 23.28
CA HIS A 214 15.96 24.24 22.96
C HIS A 214 16.66 24.88 21.75
N ALA A 215 15.97 25.69 20.93
CA ALA A 215 16.53 26.30 19.73
C ALA A 215 17.04 27.74 19.92
N LEU A 216 16.68 28.43 21.00
CA LEU A 216 17.05 29.83 21.24
C LEU A 216 17.73 30.03 22.60
N PRO A 217 18.85 30.79 22.69
CA PRO A 217 19.39 31.25 23.97
C PRO A 217 18.34 32.07 24.73
N ARG A 218 18.28 31.90 26.06
CA ARG A 218 17.27 32.53 26.96
C ARG A 218 17.10 34.05 26.79
N THR A 219 18.07 34.74 26.18
CA THR A 219 18.04 36.19 25.93
C THR A 219 17.13 36.62 24.77
N GLN A 220 16.75 35.73 23.84
CA GLN A 220 15.87 36.08 22.71
C GLN A 220 14.39 35.75 22.94
N PHE A 221 14.07 34.96 23.96
CA PHE A 221 12.69 34.60 24.32
C PHE A 221 11.86 35.81 24.77
N ALA A 222 12.50 36.84 25.33
CA ALA A 222 11.84 38.05 25.83
C ALA A 222 11.32 38.98 24.72
N LEU A 223 11.74 38.80 23.46
CA LEU A 223 11.38 39.68 22.33
C LEU A 223 10.29 39.10 21.41
N LEU A 224 9.88 37.85 21.64
CA LEU A 224 8.89 37.14 20.82
C LEU A 224 7.52 37.84 20.70
N PRO A 225 6.99 38.51 21.75
CA PRO A 225 5.70 39.20 21.65
C PRO A 225 5.72 40.41 20.70
N HIS A 226 6.88 41.06 20.52
CA HIS A 226 7.01 42.26 19.69
C HIS A 226 7.20 41.96 18.19
N MET A 227 7.67 40.76 17.84
CA MET A 227 7.88 40.36 16.44
C MET A 227 6.59 39.88 15.76
N LEU A 228 5.63 39.36 16.53
CA LEU A 228 4.36 38.85 16.00
C LEU A 228 3.33 39.96 15.68
N SER A 229 3.48 41.17 16.24
CA SER A 229 2.55 42.28 15.96
C SER A 229 2.85 43.03 14.67
N ALA A 230 3.99 42.79 14.02
CA ALA A 230 4.42 43.55 12.83
C ALA A 230 3.95 42.96 11.49
N SER A 231 3.37 41.76 11.47
CA SER A 231 2.95 41.07 10.23
C SER A 231 1.48 41.25 9.86
N ILE A 232 0.73 42.08 10.61
CA ILE A 232 -0.67 42.39 10.34
C ILE A 232 -0.72 43.88 9.93
N LEU A 233 -0.39 44.21 8.68
CA LEU A 233 -0.81 45.46 8.03
C LEU A 233 -0.53 45.40 6.50
N SER A 234 -1.63 45.24 5.76
CA SER A 234 -1.94 45.68 4.38
C SER A 234 -1.25 45.06 3.14
N PRO A 235 -2.04 44.45 2.22
CA PRO A 235 -1.62 44.13 0.85
C PRO A 235 -2.27 45.10 -0.14
N ASP A 236 -1.57 46.14 -0.60
CA ASP A 236 -1.95 46.87 -1.81
C ASP A 236 -0.79 47.75 -2.28
N LEU A 237 -0.21 47.39 -3.44
CA LEU A 237 0.46 48.25 -4.42
C LEU A 237 1.28 47.36 -5.37
N CYS A 238 0.82 47.20 -6.62
CA CYS A 238 1.66 47.26 -7.82
C CYS A 238 0.79 47.05 -9.08
N HIS A 239 0.28 48.15 -9.63
CA HIS A 239 -0.16 48.25 -11.02
C HIS A 239 1.02 48.71 -11.91
N GLY A 240 1.16 48.07 -13.08
CA GLY A 240 1.55 48.73 -14.34
C GLY A 240 3.04 48.93 -14.66
N ASN A 241 3.62 48.05 -15.49
CA ASN A 241 4.08 48.34 -16.86
C ASN A 241 5.01 47.23 -17.42
N LYS A 242 4.88 46.95 -18.73
CA LYS A 242 5.77 46.13 -19.59
C LYS A 242 6.20 47.01 -20.79
N PRO A 243 7.15 46.60 -21.66
CA PRO A 243 8.33 45.75 -21.47
C PRO A 243 9.61 46.38 -22.09
N ALA A 244 10.80 45.89 -21.74
CA ALA A 244 12.01 46.10 -22.54
C ALA A 244 12.84 44.82 -22.60
N ARG A 245 13.34 44.52 -23.81
CA ARG A 245 14.07 43.32 -24.22
C ARG A 245 15.55 43.66 -24.28
N ALA A 246 16.41 42.96 -23.53
CA ALA A 246 17.76 42.59 -23.97
C ALA A 246 18.52 41.75 -22.92
N THR A 247 19.15 40.69 -23.45
CA THR A 247 20.44 40.10 -23.06
C THR A 247 20.55 39.21 -21.80
N SER A 248 21.11 38.04 -22.10
CA SER A 248 21.55 36.91 -21.28
C SER A 248 22.61 37.25 -20.22
N LEU A 249 22.45 36.72 -19.01
CA LEU A 249 23.45 36.51 -17.94
C LEU A 249 22.93 35.40 -16.98
N PRO A 250 23.76 34.76 -16.13
CA PRO A 250 23.92 33.31 -16.07
C PRO A 250 23.15 32.60 -14.94
N ASP A 251 23.16 31.25 -15.01
CA ASP A 251 22.68 30.30 -14.00
C ASP A 251 23.39 30.47 -12.65
N GLU A 252 22.89 31.35 -11.79
CA GLU A 252 23.14 31.30 -10.34
C GLU A 252 22.10 32.15 -9.60
N ILE A 253 20.95 31.55 -9.28
CA ILE A 253 20.01 32.12 -8.29
C ILE A 253 20.13 31.30 -7.00
N CYS A 254 20.92 31.87 -6.10
CA CYS A 254 20.90 31.75 -4.64
C CYS A 254 19.86 30.82 -4.03
N ALA A 255 20.36 29.74 -3.41
CA ALA A 255 19.68 29.14 -2.26
C ALA A 255 19.44 30.22 -1.18
N PRO A 256 18.25 30.27 -0.54
CA PRO A 256 17.97 31.24 0.50
C PRO A 256 18.91 31.02 1.70
N PRO A 257 19.34 32.09 2.41
CA PRO A 257 20.25 31.97 3.54
C PRO A 257 19.65 31.07 4.64
N PRO A 258 20.50 30.29 5.36
CA PRO A 258 20.07 29.23 6.27
C PRO A 258 19.11 29.69 7.38
N LEU A 259 19.15 30.96 7.77
CA LEU A 259 18.24 31.56 8.73
C LEU A 259 16.81 31.73 8.20
N ILE A 260 16.63 32.08 6.92
CA ILE A 260 15.30 32.21 6.32
C ILE A 260 14.68 30.82 6.10
N THR A 261 15.48 29.82 5.71
CA THR A 261 15.02 28.43 5.63
C THR A 261 14.66 27.86 7.01
N GLN A 262 15.42 28.21 8.06
CA GLN A 262 15.10 27.82 9.44
C GLN A 262 13.86 28.53 10.01
N LEU A 263 13.66 29.83 9.71
CA LEU A 263 12.46 30.57 10.09
C LEU A 263 11.21 30.10 9.32
N TRP A 264 11.36 29.73 8.05
CA TRP A 264 10.28 29.10 7.27
C TRP A 264 9.89 27.72 7.80
N LEU A 265 10.84 26.93 8.30
CA LEU A 265 10.56 25.66 8.98
C LEU A 265 9.88 25.85 10.36
N LEU A 266 10.13 26.99 11.03
CA LEU A 266 9.45 27.38 12.28
C LEU A 266 8.04 27.94 12.06
N LEU A 267 7.74 28.41 10.84
CA LEU A 267 6.42 28.87 10.38
C LEU A 267 5.61 27.77 9.65
N LEU A 268 6.12 26.54 9.58
CA LEU A 268 5.30 25.40 9.18
C LEU A 268 4.05 25.37 10.08
N PRO A 269 2.86 25.18 9.52
CA PRO A 269 1.62 25.44 10.24
C PRO A 269 1.63 24.69 11.56
N VAL A 270 1.27 25.41 12.63
CA VAL A 270 0.69 24.81 13.85
C VAL A 270 -0.18 23.66 13.38
N SER A 271 0.15 22.43 13.80
CA SER A 271 -0.47 21.20 13.34
C SER A 271 -1.98 21.39 13.16
N ALA A 272 -2.40 21.53 11.90
CA ALA A 272 -3.66 22.21 11.55
C ALA A 272 -4.83 21.22 11.54
N GLY A 273 -4.94 20.42 12.61
CA GLY A 273 -5.93 19.34 12.73
C GLY A 273 -7.29 19.76 12.17
N ALA A 274 -7.95 18.85 11.47
CA ALA A 274 -9.18 19.09 10.73
C ALA A 274 -10.41 18.85 11.61
N SER A 275 -10.38 19.29 12.87
CA SER A 275 -11.41 18.98 13.88
C SER A 275 -12.78 19.58 13.57
N ASP A 276 -12.83 20.65 12.78
CA ASP A 276 -14.05 21.31 12.32
C ASP A 276 -14.62 20.69 11.02
N ARG A 277 -14.10 19.52 10.60
CA ARG A 277 -14.38 18.93 9.29
C ARG A 277 -14.76 17.46 9.39
N ILE A 278 -15.50 17.00 8.40
CA ILE A 278 -15.81 15.59 8.15
C ILE A 278 -15.15 15.16 6.85
N GLY A 279 -14.73 13.91 6.76
CA GLY A 279 -14.07 13.40 5.56
C GLY A 279 -14.42 11.97 5.26
N TRP A 280 -14.24 11.58 4.02
CA TRP A 280 -14.24 10.19 3.58
C TRP A 280 -12.88 9.82 3.00
N ALA A 281 -12.59 8.52 3.03
CA ALA A 281 -11.39 7.96 2.42
C ALA A 281 -11.71 6.67 1.68
N PHE A 282 -10.90 6.35 0.68
CA PHE A 282 -10.89 5.03 0.05
C PHE A 282 -9.47 4.61 -0.30
N GLY A 283 -9.24 3.31 -0.36
CA GLY A 283 -8.00 2.68 -0.80
C GLY A 283 -8.28 1.62 -1.85
N VAL A 284 -7.54 1.64 -2.95
CA VAL A 284 -7.72 0.72 -4.07
C VAL A 284 -6.43 -0.01 -4.43
N GLY A 285 -6.53 -1.32 -4.70
CA GLY A 285 -5.42 -2.14 -5.18
C GLY A 285 -5.26 -2.02 -6.70
N LEU A 286 -4.13 -1.49 -7.15
CA LEU A 286 -3.92 -1.17 -8.57
C LEU A 286 -3.76 -2.43 -9.43
N GLU A 287 -3.03 -3.44 -8.95
CA GLU A 287 -2.86 -4.72 -9.64
C GLU A 287 -4.20 -5.40 -9.85
N ARG A 288 -5.07 -5.41 -8.83
CA ARG A 288 -6.38 -6.04 -8.93
C ARG A 288 -7.26 -5.38 -9.99
N ILE A 289 -7.32 -4.04 -10.01
CA ILE A 289 -8.00 -3.31 -11.07
C ILE A 289 -7.40 -3.65 -12.43
N ALA A 290 -6.08 -3.62 -12.57
CA ALA A 290 -5.41 -3.89 -13.84
C ALA A 290 -5.63 -5.33 -14.33
N MET A 291 -5.65 -6.32 -13.43
CA MET A 291 -5.95 -7.72 -13.75
C MET A 291 -7.37 -7.88 -14.32
N ILE A 292 -8.35 -7.25 -13.71
CA ILE A 292 -9.75 -7.28 -14.19
C ILE A 292 -9.89 -6.52 -15.50
N LEU A 293 -9.34 -5.29 -15.56
CA LEU A 293 -9.49 -4.39 -16.69
C LEU A 293 -8.85 -4.97 -17.96
N TYR A 294 -7.61 -5.46 -17.82
CA TYR A 294 -6.81 -5.94 -18.93
C TYR A 294 -6.84 -7.46 -19.11
N ASP A 295 -7.61 -8.22 -18.31
CA ASP A 295 -7.62 -9.69 -18.32
C ASP A 295 -6.23 -10.31 -18.10
N ILE A 296 -5.41 -9.70 -17.22
CA ILE A 296 -4.11 -10.24 -16.83
C ILE A 296 -4.34 -11.38 -15.82
N PRO A 297 -3.91 -12.62 -16.13
CA PRO A 297 -4.28 -13.80 -15.34
C PRO A 297 -3.42 -14.02 -14.08
N ASP A 298 -2.29 -13.33 -13.97
CA ASP A 298 -1.29 -13.56 -12.93
C ASP A 298 -0.56 -12.27 -12.56
N ILE A 299 -0.54 -11.94 -11.27
CA ILE A 299 0.09 -10.75 -10.72
C ILE A 299 1.61 -10.68 -10.99
N ARG A 300 2.28 -11.84 -11.16
CA ARG A 300 3.72 -11.89 -11.47
C ARG A 300 4.06 -11.23 -12.80
N LEU A 301 3.10 -11.13 -13.72
CA LEU A 301 3.30 -10.46 -15.02
C LEU A 301 3.66 -8.98 -14.87
N PHE A 302 3.19 -8.30 -13.81
CA PHE A 302 3.56 -6.89 -13.56
C PHE A 302 5.05 -6.73 -13.25
N TRP A 303 5.73 -7.81 -12.87
CA TRP A 303 7.15 -7.86 -12.53
C TRP A 303 8.01 -8.47 -13.65
N SER A 304 7.38 -9.02 -14.70
CA SER A 304 8.07 -9.61 -15.85
C SER A 304 8.85 -8.55 -16.65
N THR A 305 9.96 -9.00 -17.23
CA THR A 305 10.76 -8.18 -18.15
C THR A 305 10.52 -8.54 -19.62
N ASP A 306 9.63 -9.49 -19.88
CA ASP A 306 9.30 -9.98 -21.21
C ASP A 306 8.77 -8.86 -22.10
N SER A 307 9.41 -8.72 -23.26
CA SER A 307 9.05 -7.70 -24.23
C SER A 307 7.66 -7.91 -24.83
N GLY A 308 7.19 -9.17 -24.91
CA GLY A 308 5.86 -9.54 -25.40
C GLY A 308 4.73 -9.14 -24.45
N PHE A 309 4.98 -9.09 -23.13
CA PHE A 309 4.06 -8.46 -22.17
C PHE A 309 4.15 -6.93 -22.26
N LEU A 310 5.35 -6.37 -22.12
CA LEU A 310 5.55 -4.93 -21.99
C LEU A 310 5.11 -4.12 -23.21
N CYS A 311 5.30 -4.65 -24.43
CA CYS A 311 4.95 -3.94 -25.66
C CYS A 311 3.44 -3.73 -25.84
N GLN A 312 2.60 -4.57 -25.21
CA GLN A 312 1.13 -4.48 -25.33
C GLN A 312 0.55 -3.22 -24.69
N PHE A 313 1.26 -2.65 -23.71
CA PHE A 313 0.84 -1.44 -22.98
C PHE A 313 1.61 -0.18 -23.41
N ASN A 314 2.57 -0.32 -24.34
CA ASN A 314 3.40 0.81 -24.78
C ASN A 314 2.59 1.76 -25.66
N ASN A 315 2.76 3.07 -25.46
CA ASN A 315 2.01 4.13 -26.16
C ASN A 315 0.48 4.03 -26.05
N LYS A 316 -0.03 3.41 -24.99
CA LYS A 316 -1.45 3.32 -24.69
C LYS A 316 -1.88 4.34 -23.64
N THR A 317 -3.12 4.79 -23.77
CA THR A 317 -3.80 5.74 -22.89
C THR A 317 -4.88 5.03 -22.06
N ALA A 318 -5.43 5.72 -21.06
CA ALA A 318 -6.54 5.20 -20.25
C ALA A 318 -7.79 4.87 -21.08
N SER A 319 -7.98 5.55 -22.22
CA SER A 319 -9.14 5.38 -23.09
C SER A 319 -9.02 4.19 -24.03
N ASP A 320 -7.82 3.61 -24.18
CA ASP A 320 -7.62 2.44 -25.02
C ASP A 320 -8.20 1.19 -24.34
N VAL A 321 -9.08 0.48 -25.06
CA VAL A 321 -9.57 -0.82 -24.63
C VAL A 321 -8.48 -1.87 -24.90
N ILE A 322 -7.70 -2.17 -23.87
CA ILE A 322 -6.60 -3.14 -23.94
C ILE A 322 -7.07 -4.45 -23.31
N LYS A 323 -6.83 -5.57 -24.00
CA LYS A 323 -6.94 -6.91 -23.43
C LYS A 323 -5.62 -7.61 -23.62
N TYR A 324 -5.05 -8.09 -22.53
CA TYR A 324 -3.81 -8.83 -22.51
C TYR A 324 -3.94 -10.09 -23.37
N LYS A 325 -2.98 -10.27 -24.26
CA LYS A 325 -2.81 -11.49 -25.04
C LYS A 325 -1.69 -12.28 -24.41
N ALA A 326 -1.99 -13.51 -23.99
CA ALA A 326 -1.02 -14.39 -23.38
C ALA A 326 0.22 -14.55 -24.27
N VAL A 327 1.38 -14.25 -23.70
CA VAL A 327 2.65 -14.79 -24.20
C VAL A 327 2.61 -16.31 -23.96
N SER A 328 3.26 -17.11 -24.83
CA SER A 328 3.18 -18.58 -24.86
C SER A 328 3.06 -19.21 -23.46
N ILE A 329 2.05 -20.07 -23.26
CA ILE A 329 1.79 -20.70 -21.96
C ILE A 329 2.73 -21.90 -21.80
N TYR A 330 3.66 -21.77 -20.86
CA TYR A 330 4.61 -22.84 -20.54
C TYR A 330 3.96 -23.90 -19.62
N PRO A 331 4.34 -25.19 -19.72
CA PRO A 331 3.77 -26.25 -18.88
C PRO A 331 4.19 -26.10 -17.41
N GLN A 332 3.34 -26.58 -16.50
CA GLN A 332 3.60 -26.63 -15.06
C GLN A 332 4.38 -27.89 -14.68
N CYS A 333 5.27 -27.77 -13.70
CA CYS A 333 5.83 -28.89 -12.94
C CYS A 333 5.31 -28.83 -11.50
N ILE A 334 5.04 -29.97 -10.87
CA ILE A 334 4.41 -30.03 -9.55
C ILE A 334 5.20 -30.96 -8.65
N ASN A 335 5.66 -30.44 -7.52
CA ASN A 335 6.33 -31.22 -6.47
C ASN A 335 5.70 -30.89 -5.11
N ASP A 336 5.55 -31.92 -4.28
CA ASP A 336 5.08 -31.78 -2.89
C ASP A 336 6.28 -31.79 -1.94
N ILE A 337 6.20 -31.01 -0.85
CA ILE A 337 7.19 -30.98 0.23
C ILE A 337 6.50 -31.17 1.57
N SER A 338 7.06 -32.02 2.43
CA SER A 338 6.52 -32.27 3.77
C SER A 338 7.60 -32.16 4.84
N PHE A 339 7.28 -31.53 5.96
CA PHE A 339 8.21 -31.38 7.08
C PHE A 339 7.47 -31.26 8.41
N TRP A 340 8.13 -31.67 9.49
CA TRP A 340 7.64 -31.47 10.84
C TRP A 340 7.85 -30.01 11.26
N LEU A 341 6.84 -29.41 11.88
CA LEU A 341 6.95 -28.08 12.43
C LEU A 341 7.86 -28.03 13.67
N PRO A 342 8.44 -26.85 13.97
CA PRO A 342 9.17 -26.60 15.21
C PRO A 342 8.34 -26.91 16.46
N GLU A 343 8.99 -27.46 17.49
CA GLU A 343 8.33 -27.82 18.75
C GLU A 343 7.89 -26.60 19.59
N ASP A 344 8.56 -25.46 19.40
CA ASP A 344 8.25 -24.20 20.08
C ASP A 344 7.01 -23.47 19.53
N ARG A 345 6.37 -24.04 18.49
CA ARG A 345 5.15 -23.54 17.83
C ARG A 345 5.27 -22.12 17.26
N LEU A 346 6.48 -21.61 17.07
CA LEU A 346 6.72 -20.30 16.44
C LEU A 346 6.81 -20.43 14.92
N TYR A 347 5.78 -21.01 14.29
CA TYR A 347 5.71 -21.20 12.84
C TYR A 347 4.47 -20.54 12.26
N SER A 348 4.66 -19.72 11.23
CA SER A 348 3.59 -19.25 10.33
C SER A 348 3.81 -19.82 8.92
N PRO A 349 2.75 -20.21 8.18
CA PRO A 349 2.87 -20.56 6.77
C PRO A 349 3.61 -19.50 5.93
N ASN A 350 3.48 -18.22 6.31
CA ASN A 350 4.14 -17.10 5.63
C ASN A 350 5.67 -17.15 5.78
N ASP A 351 6.21 -17.79 6.82
CA ASP A 351 7.65 -18.02 6.96
C ASP A 351 8.15 -18.98 5.87
N PHE A 352 7.37 -20.03 5.57
CA PHE A 352 7.65 -20.94 4.47
C PHE A 352 7.48 -20.26 3.10
N TYR A 353 6.44 -19.45 2.92
CA TYR A 353 6.23 -18.70 1.68
C TYR A 353 7.39 -17.74 1.41
N ASP A 354 7.84 -16.98 2.41
CA ASP A 354 9.01 -16.09 2.28
C ASP A 354 10.28 -16.87 1.93
N LEU A 355 10.52 -18.01 2.59
CA LEU A 355 11.64 -18.89 2.28
C LEU A 355 11.61 -19.37 0.83
N VAL A 356 10.45 -19.81 0.34
CA VAL A 356 10.30 -20.26 -1.05
C VAL A 356 10.49 -19.08 -2.02
N ARG A 357 9.95 -17.89 -1.74
CA ARG A 357 10.18 -16.69 -2.57
C ARG A 357 11.67 -16.33 -2.62
N ASN A 358 12.39 -16.43 -1.50
CA ASN A 358 13.81 -16.12 -1.45
C ASN A 358 14.67 -17.05 -2.30
N ILE A 359 14.30 -18.33 -2.39
CA ILE A 359 15.08 -19.35 -3.11
C ILE A 359 14.65 -19.47 -4.57
N ALA A 360 13.34 -19.52 -4.82
CA ALA A 360 12.78 -19.83 -6.13
C ALA A 360 12.33 -18.58 -6.91
N GLY A 361 12.13 -17.44 -6.24
CA GLY A 361 11.68 -16.21 -6.88
C GLY A 361 10.33 -16.38 -7.59
N ASP A 362 10.27 -15.95 -8.84
CA ASP A 362 9.03 -15.92 -9.64
C ASP A 362 8.70 -17.23 -10.34
N ILE A 363 9.56 -18.27 -10.26
CA ILE A 363 9.31 -19.56 -10.93
C ILE A 363 8.25 -20.38 -10.21
N VAL A 364 8.00 -20.11 -8.92
CA VAL A 364 6.90 -20.72 -8.17
C VAL A 364 5.66 -19.88 -8.41
N GLU A 365 4.65 -20.54 -8.94
CA GLU A 365 3.36 -19.96 -9.27
C GLU A 365 2.41 -20.00 -8.10
N GLN A 366 2.36 -21.15 -7.44
CA GLN A 366 1.38 -21.41 -6.41
C GLN A 366 1.97 -22.33 -5.36
N ILE A 367 1.64 -22.03 -4.10
CA ILE A 367 1.84 -22.94 -2.98
C ILE A 367 0.50 -23.16 -2.30
N SER A 368 0.15 -24.42 -2.05
CA SER A 368 -1.03 -24.76 -1.25
C SER A 368 -0.67 -25.74 -0.14
N LEU A 369 -1.18 -25.50 1.06
CA LEU A 369 -1.16 -26.50 2.14
C LEU A 369 -2.17 -27.58 1.76
N VAL A 370 -1.70 -28.81 1.54
CA VAL A 370 -2.53 -29.92 1.09
C VAL A 370 -2.83 -30.94 2.18
N ASP A 371 -2.02 -31.01 3.23
CA ASP A 371 -2.23 -31.90 4.37
C ASP A 371 -1.61 -31.35 5.65
N GLU A 372 -2.29 -31.57 6.77
CA GLU A 372 -1.82 -31.30 8.12
C GLU A 372 -2.02 -32.55 8.97
N PHE A 373 -0.93 -33.08 9.53
CA PHE A 373 -0.95 -34.34 10.28
C PHE A 373 -0.35 -34.17 11.68
N VAL A 374 -1.08 -34.61 12.70
CA VAL A 374 -0.59 -34.67 14.09
C VAL A 374 -0.20 -36.10 14.44
N HIS A 375 1.08 -36.31 14.76
CA HIS A 375 1.56 -37.64 15.11
C HIS A 375 1.08 -38.05 16.51
N PRO A 376 0.41 -39.21 16.68
CA PRO A 376 -0.31 -39.54 17.91
C PRO A 376 0.59 -39.68 19.15
N LYS A 377 1.84 -40.14 18.99
CA LYS A 377 2.77 -40.36 20.12
C LYS A 377 3.60 -39.13 20.50
N THR A 378 4.18 -38.46 19.50
CA THR A 378 5.07 -37.32 19.70
C THR A 378 4.33 -36.00 19.76
N GLN A 379 3.04 -35.97 19.40
CA GLN A 379 2.22 -34.76 19.27
C GLN A 379 2.83 -33.70 18.34
N ARG A 380 3.75 -34.12 17.47
CA ARG A 380 4.35 -33.25 16.46
C ARG A 380 3.37 -33.05 15.31
N ILE A 381 3.38 -31.83 14.77
CA ILE A 381 2.55 -31.43 13.63
C ILE A 381 3.43 -31.47 12.38
N SER A 382 2.95 -32.08 11.30
CA SER A 382 3.58 -32.09 9.99
C SER A 382 2.70 -31.33 9.01
N HIS A 383 3.31 -30.46 8.21
CA HIS A 383 2.65 -29.84 7.07
C HIS A 383 3.13 -30.48 5.78
N CYS A 384 2.23 -30.62 4.82
CA CYS A 384 2.55 -30.96 3.43
C CYS A 384 2.07 -29.83 2.51
N TYR A 385 2.99 -29.26 1.75
CA TYR A 385 2.71 -28.21 0.78
C TYR A 385 2.91 -28.73 -0.64
N LYS A 386 2.01 -28.36 -1.54
CA LYS A 386 2.15 -28.57 -2.99
C LYS A 386 2.68 -27.30 -3.63
N LEU A 387 3.79 -27.42 -4.35
CA LEU A 387 4.42 -26.31 -5.07
C LEU A 387 4.22 -26.52 -6.57
N VAL A 388 3.59 -25.54 -7.20
CA VAL A 388 3.42 -25.47 -8.66
C VAL A 388 4.49 -24.55 -9.23
N TYR A 389 5.35 -25.11 -10.08
CA TYR A 389 6.43 -24.40 -10.76
C TYR A 389 6.02 -24.09 -12.19
N ARG A 390 6.05 -22.80 -12.55
CA ARG A 390 5.88 -22.32 -13.92
C ARG A 390 6.53 -20.95 -14.05
N HIS A 391 7.43 -20.81 -15.03
CA HIS A 391 8.02 -19.54 -15.39
C HIS A 391 7.16 -18.85 -16.46
N MET A 392 7.02 -17.53 -16.39
CA MET A 392 6.21 -16.75 -17.35
C MET A 392 6.91 -16.49 -18.70
N GLU A 393 8.15 -16.93 -18.88
CA GLU A 393 9.04 -16.53 -20.00
C GLU A 393 9.81 -17.71 -20.61
N LYS A 394 9.76 -18.91 -20.00
CA LYS A 394 10.37 -20.13 -20.54
C LYS A 394 9.71 -21.40 -20.02
N THR A 395 9.86 -22.51 -20.77
CA THR A 395 9.57 -23.85 -20.26
C THR A 395 10.59 -24.23 -19.20
N LEU A 396 10.11 -24.71 -18.05
CA LEU A 396 10.96 -25.32 -17.03
C LEU A 396 11.08 -26.82 -17.30
N THR A 397 12.29 -27.34 -17.21
CA THR A 397 12.52 -28.78 -17.19
C THR A 397 12.35 -29.33 -15.78
N GLN A 398 11.97 -30.61 -15.66
CA GLN A 398 11.85 -31.26 -14.35
C GLN A 398 13.19 -31.28 -13.59
N GLU A 399 14.31 -31.32 -14.30
CA GLU A 399 15.65 -31.29 -13.69
C GLU A 399 15.96 -29.93 -13.05
N GLU A 400 15.69 -28.82 -13.75
CA GLU A 400 15.81 -27.46 -13.18
C GLU A 400 14.93 -27.30 -11.94
N VAL A 401 13.68 -27.78 -12.01
CA VAL A 401 12.73 -27.73 -10.88
C VAL A 401 13.23 -28.55 -9.69
N ASN A 402 13.77 -29.75 -9.93
CA ASN A 402 14.30 -30.60 -8.87
C ASN A 402 15.55 -30.03 -8.19
N ILE A 403 16.36 -29.22 -8.89
CA ILE A 403 17.48 -28.50 -8.28
C ILE A 403 16.95 -27.46 -7.28
N VAL A 404 16.02 -26.61 -7.71
CA VAL A 404 15.43 -25.57 -6.85
C VAL A 404 14.64 -26.19 -5.69
N HIS A 405 13.87 -27.25 -5.95
CA HIS A 405 13.11 -27.96 -4.92
C HIS A 405 14.02 -28.50 -3.81
N ARG A 406 15.17 -29.09 -4.17
CA ARG A 406 16.15 -29.56 -3.19
C ARG A 406 16.78 -28.44 -2.37
N LEU A 407 16.98 -27.26 -2.97
CA LEU A 407 17.46 -26.09 -2.22
C LEU A 407 16.41 -25.61 -1.20
N ILE A 408 15.12 -25.66 -1.56
CA ILE A 408 14.02 -25.37 -0.64
C ILE A 408 14.02 -26.38 0.52
N GLU A 409 14.10 -27.68 0.24
CA GLU A 409 14.17 -28.73 1.27
C GLU A 409 15.32 -28.49 2.26
N GLN A 410 16.51 -28.16 1.74
CA GLN A 410 17.69 -27.87 2.56
C GLN A 410 17.52 -26.61 3.42
N ALA A 411 16.88 -25.58 2.89
CA ALA A 411 16.63 -24.35 3.62
C ALA A 411 15.55 -24.50 4.69
N VAL A 412 14.51 -25.31 4.45
CA VAL A 412 13.49 -25.64 5.46
C VAL A 412 14.14 -26.26 6.71
N ASP A 413 15.06 -27.21 6.52
CA ASP A 413 15.80 -27.84 7.62
C ASP A 413 16.66 -26.82 8.39
N LYS A 414 17.36 -25.96 7.65
CA LYS A 414 18.34 -25.02 8.23
C LYS A 414 17.72 -23.78 8.88
N GLU A 415 16.71 -23.19 8.25
CA GLU A 415 16.19 -21.86 8.62
C GLU A 415 14.86 -21.94 9.38
N LEU A 416 14.00 -22.90 9.05
CA LEU A 416 12.74 -23.11 9.76
C LEU A 416 12.87 -24.17 10.86
N HIS A 417 14.04 -24.79 11.02
CA HIS A 417 14.26 -25.93 11.93
C HIS A 417 13.26 -27.08 11.70
N GLY A 418 12.65 -27.14 10.51
CA GLY A 418 11.66 -28.14 10.18
C GLY A 418 12.36 -29.43 9.82
N ILE A 419 12.14 -30.51 10.59
CA ILE A 419 12.78 -31.80 10.30
C ILE A 419 12.14 -32.36 9.02
N PRO A 420 12.89 -32.50 7.91
CA PRO A 420 12.32 -32.95 6.64
C PRO A 420 11.72 -34.35 6.80
N GLN A 421 10.50 -34.54 6.30
CA GLN A 421 10.03 -35.88 6.00
C GLN A 421 10.49 -36.25 4.59
N LEU A 422 10.86 -37.51 4.37
CA LEU A 422 11.19 -38.02 3.03
C LEU A 422 10.15 -37.52 2.02
N THR A 423 10.55 -36.59 1.16
CA THR A 423 9.72 -36.07 0.09
C THR A 423 9.41 -37.22 -0.84
N ARG A 424 8.13 -37.58 -0.95
CA ARG A 424 7.68 -38.41 -2.07
C ARG A 424 7.76 -37.54 -3.30
N LEU A 425 8.91 -37.57 -3.99
CA LEU A 425 8.98 -37.14 -5.38
C LEU A 425 7.84 -37.85 -6.12
N SER A 426 6.88 -37.08 -6.62
CA SER A 426 5.83 -37.61 -7.48
C SER A 426 6.52 -38.35 -8.62
N LYS A 427 6.18 -39.63 -8.82
CA LYS A 427 6.82 -40.48 -9.82
C LYS A 427 6.71 -39.78 -11.18
N ALA A 428 7.85 -39.38 -11.73
CA ALA A 428 7.96 -39.10 -13.14
C ALA A 428 7.53 -40.36 -13.90
N THR A 429 6.52 -40.24 -14.75
CA THR A 429 6.18 -41.27 -15.72
C THR A 429 7.29 -41.29 -16.77
N THR A 430 8.38 -42.03 -16.51
CA THR A 430 9.44 -42.27 -17.50
C THR A 430 9.83 -43.75 -17.52
N LEU A 431 9.72 -44.31 -18.73
CA LEU A 431 10.18 -45.64 -19.17
C LEU A 431 11.67 -45.87 -18.84
N PRO A 432 12.13 -47.14 -18.78
CA PRO A 432 13.32 -47.50 -18.03
C PRO A 432 14.65 -47.36 -18.79
N THR A 433 15.71 -47.50 -17.98
CA THR A 433 17.14 -47.78 -18.28
C THR A 433 18.04 -46.54 -18.33
N HIS A 434 19.26 -46.48 -17.77
CA HIS A 434 20.24 -47.50 -17.39
C HIS A 434 21.07 -47.03 -16.17
N ARG A 435 21.65 -47.98 -15.42
CA ARG A 435 22.54 -47.77 -14.26
C ARG A 435 23.83 -47.03 -14.62
N GLY A 436 24.21 -46.05 -13.81
CA GLY A 436 25.56 -45.46 -13.79
C GLY A 436 25.83 -44.78 -12.44
N THR A 437 26.62 -45.43 -11.60
CA THR A 437 27.06 -44.92 -10.30
C THR A 437 28.17 -43.88 -10.51
N VAL A 438 28.00 -42.66 -10.01
CA VAL A 438 29.11 -41.69 -9.88
C VAL A 438 29.07 -41.09 -8.47
N ASN A 439 30.11 -41.43 -7.69
CA ASN A 439 30.43 -40.80 -6.41
C ASN A 439 31.14 -39.47 -6.69
N ILE A 440 30.68 -38.37 -6.08
CA ILE A 440 31.48 -37.15 -5.97
C ILE A 440 31.37 -36.62 -4.54
N GLY A 441 32.52 -36.57 -3.86
CA GLY A 441 32.66 -36.16 -2.47
C GLY A 441 32.40 -34.67 -2.25
N LEU A 442 31.71 -34.38 -1.16
CA LEU A 442 31.49 -33.04 -0.62
C LEU A 442 32.72 -32.60 0.19
N ALA A 443 33.39 -31.54 -0.25
CA ALA A 443 34.33 -30.78 0.58
C ALA A 443 33.65 -29.50 1.07
N TRP A 444 33.49 -29.39 2.40
CA TRP A 444 33.00 -28.19 3.09
C TRP A 444 34.16 -27.23 3.41
N GLY A 445 33.93 -25.94 3.22
CA GLY A 445 34.76 -24.84 3.71
C GLY A 445 34.04 -23.48 3.56
N PRO A 446 34.23 -22.49 4.47
CA PRO A 446 33.10 -21.81 5.09
C PRO A 446 32.92 -20.31 4.73
N ARG A 447 31.69 -19.82 4.99
CA ARG A 447 31.24 -18.42 5.19
C ARG A 447 31.34 -17.46 3.99
N PHE A 448 30.19 -17.24 3.35
CA PHE A 448 29.84 -15.94 2.78
C PHE A 448 28.49 -15.50 3.31
N ALA A 449 28.48 -14.38 4.04
CA ALA A 449 27.27 -13.61 4.29
C ALA A 449 26.96 -12.82 3.01
N PRO A 450 25.76 -12.89 2.42
CA PRO A 450 25.41 -11.98 1.34
C PRO A 450 24.96 -10.66 1.94
N ARG A 451 25.68 -9.60 1.58
CA ARG A 451 25.20 -8.22 1.61
C ARG A 451 23.87 -8.12 0.86
N LEU A 452 22.89 -7.47 1.47
CA LEU A 452 21.72 -6.88 0.79
C LEU A 452 22.20 -5.74 -0.14
N GLU A 453 22.71 -6.08 -1.31
CA GLU A 453 22.95 -5.12 -2.40
C GLU A 453 21.91 -5.32 -3.52
N SER A 454 20.98 -4.36 -3.57
CA SER A 454 20.22 -3.88 -4.74
C SER A 454 19.43 -4.86 -5.63
N CYS A 455 18.19 -5.16 -5.24
CA CYS A 455 17.09 -5.28 -6.21
C CYS A 455 16.68 -3.87 -6.66
N ALA A 456 17.44 -3.28 -7.58
CA ALA A 456 17.09 -2.03 -8.25
C ALA A 456 16.17 -2.33 -9.44
N ALA A 457 14.85 -2.38 -9.22
CA ALA A 457 13.89 -2.40 -10.31
C ALA A 457 14.02 -1.11 -11.17
N PRO A 458 13.93 -1.20 -12.51
CA PRO A 458 14.19 -0.07 -13.40
C PRO A 458 13.11 1.02 -13.29
N LYS A 459 13.58 2.18 -12.83
CA LYS A 459 12.90 3.40 -12.33
C LYS A 459 11.99 4.17 -13.32
N LYS A 460 11.63 3.59 -14.49
CA LYS A 460 10.83 4.25 -15.54
C LYS A 460 9.45 3.62 -15.79
N ARG A 461 9.11 2.47 -15.18
CA ARG A 461 8.11 1.53 -15.71
C ARG A 461 6.65 1.65 -15.26
N ILE A 462 6.31 2.50 -14.27
CA ILE A 462 4.92 2.62 -13.75
C ILE A 462 4.29 4.01 -14.00
N ARG A 463 5.08 4.98 -14.51
CA ARG A 463 4.57 6.33 -14.82
C ARG A 463 3.39 6.30 -15.78
N THR A 464 3.37 5.41 -16.78
CA THR A 464 2.31 5.39 -17.80
C THR A 464 0.96 4.91 -17.26
N ILE A 465 0.94 3.85 -16.44
CA ILE A 465 -0.31 3.33 -15.84
C ILE A 465 -0.85 4.33 -14.81
N CYS A 466 0.01 4.88 -13.96
CA CYS A 466 -0.41 5.88 -12.99
C CYS A 466 -0.83 7.19 -13.66
N VAL A 467 -0.14 7.68 -14.70
CA VAL A 467 -0.53 8.92 -15.42
C VAL A 467 -1.87 8.74 -16.13
N ASN A 468 -2.15 7.55 -16.67
CA ASN A 468 -3.45 7.23 -17.27
C ASN A 468 -4.57 7.20 -16.23
N TRP A 469 -4.32 6.66 -15.03
CA TRP A 469 -5.26 6.75 -13.90
C TRP A 469 -5.44 8.20 -13.41
N MET A 470 -4.37 8.99 -13.37
CA MET A 470 -4.38 10.41 -12.97
C MET A 470 -5.22 11.30 -13.91
N CYS A 471 -5.21 11.04 -15.22
CA CYS A 471 -6.05 11.75 -16.19
C CYS A 471 -7.55 11.45 -15.99
N ALA A 472 -7.90 10.22 -15.61
CA ALA A 472 -9.29 9.84 -15.34
C ALA A 472 -9.82 10.54 -14.08
N VAL A 473 -9.05 10.58 -12.98
CA VAL A 473 -9.47 11.23 -11.73
C VAL A 473 -9.55 12.76 -11.85
N GLY A 474 -8.68 13.38 -12.67
CA GLY A 474 -8.74 14.82 -12.95
C GLY A 474 -9.92 15.26 -13.84
N SER A 475 -10.54 14.32 -14.55
CA SER A 475 -11.65 14.56 -15.49
C SER A 475 -13.04 14.47 -14.84
N VAL A 476 -13.15 14.05 -13.56
CA VAL A 476 -14.43 13.92 -12.84
C VAL A 476 -14.76 15.21 -12.06
N ARG A 477 -14.54 16.38 -12.69
CA ARG A 477 -15.02 17.68 -12.19
C ARG A 477 -15.99 18.31 -13.17
#